data_AF-A0A0D2VFD3-F1
#
_entry.id   AF-A0A0D2VFD3-F1
#
_cell.length_a   1.000
_cell.length_b   1.000
_cell.length_c   1.000
_cell.angle_alpha   90.00
_cell.angle_beta   90.00
_cell.angle_gamma   90.00
#
_symmetry.space_group_name_H-M   'P 1'
#
loop_
_entity.id
_entity.type
_entity.pdbx_description
1 polymer ?
#
loop_
_entity_poly.entity_id
_entity_poly.type
_entity_poly.pdbx_seq_one_letter_code
_entity_poly.pdbx_strand_id
1 'polypeptide(L)'
;CRLCFSNSLDKNLVKGKIVLCDTIRTNGIGALLAGAAGTVARDQDSIDYSSLFPLPASCFNLVDGRNIFQYVNSTSAPTATIFRSSEVNDSLAPYIISFSSRGPNPITPEIIK
;
A
#
# COMPACT_ATOMS: atom_id res chain seq x y z
N CYS A 1 -7.49 -12.66 7.92
CA CYS A 1 -8.04 -11.68 6.96
C CYS A 1 -6.93 -11.19 6.04
N ARG A 2 -7.12 -11.19 4.71
CA ARG A 2 -6.09 -10.72 3.73
C ARG A 2 -6.03 -9.19 3.59
N LEU A 3 -7.13 -8.49 3.87
CA LEU A 3 -7.24 -7.04 3.64
C LEU A 3 -6.80 -6.18 4.83
N CYS A 4 -6.55 -6.78 6.00
CA CYS A 4 -6.08 -6.07 7.20
C CYS A 4 -6.99 -4.94 7.72
N PHE A 5 -8.32 -5.09 7.58
CA PHE A 5 -9.27 -4.17 8.22
C PHE A 5 -9.14 -4.17 9.74
N SER A 6 -9.60 -3.09 10.36
CA SER A 6 -9.72 -2.97 11.81
C SER A 6 -10.42 -4.19 12.41
N ASN A 7 -9.85 -4.73 13.49
CA ASN A 7 -10.34 -5.91 14.21
C ASN A 7 -10.40 -7.23 13.40
N SER A 8 -9.80 -7.30 12.21
CA SER A 8 -9.80 -8.51 11.37
C SER A 8 -8.52 -9.36 11.48
N LEU A 9 -7.49 -8.84 12.16
CA LEU A 9 -6.21 -9.50 12.40
C LEU A 9 -6.19 -10.12 13.79
N ASP A 10 -5.64 -11.34 13.90
CA ASP A 10 -5.36 -11.96 15.19
C ASP A 10 -4.14 -11.30 15.82
N LYS A 11 -4.37 -10.57 16.92
CA LYS A 11 -3.33 -9.84 17.66
C LYS A 11 -2.20 -10.74 18.12
N ASN A 12 -2.48 -12.00 18.47
CA ASN A 12 -1.44 -12.93 18.94
C ASN A 12 -0.48 -13.35 17.82
N LEU A 13 -0.96 -13.36 16.58
CA LEU A 13 -0.16 -13.76 15.43
C LEU A 13 0.67 -12.61 14.85
N VAL A 14 0.18 -11.37 14.94
CA VAL A 14 0.76 -10.21 14.24
C VAL A 14 1.51 -9.23 15.13
N LYS A 15 1.32 -9.29 16.45
CA LYS A 15 1.97 -8.34 17.38
C LYS A 15 3.50 -8.37 17.23
N GLY A 16 4.09 -7.19 17.01
CA GLY A 16 5.53 -7.01 16.83
C GLY A 16 6.08 -7.48 15.47
N LYS A 17 5.21 -7.83 14.50
CA LYS A 17 5.62 -8.32 13.17
C LYS A 17 5.25 -7.33 12.06
N ILE A 18 5.87 -7.53 10.89
CA ILE A 18 5.44 -6.88 9.65
C ILE A 18 4.32 -7.72 9.03
N VAL A 19 3.17 -7.10 8.78
CA VAL A 19 2.02 -7.79 8.17
C VAL A 19 1.98 -7.55 6.65
N LEU A 20 1.70 -8.60 5.89
CA LEU A 20 1.41 -8.49 4.46
C LEU A 20 -0.11 -8.37 4.25
N CYS A 21 -0.52 -7.30 3.59
CA CYS A 21 -1.91 -6.97 3.30
C CYS A 21 -2.15 -6.89 1.80
N ASP A 22 -3.36 -7.24 1.37
CA ASP A 22 -3.72 -7.22 -0.05
C ASP A 22 -4.16 -5.84 -0.56
N THR A 23 -4.22 -4.83 0.30
CA THR A 23 -4.60 -3.47 -0.08
C THR A 23 -4.06 -2.44 0.91
N ILE A 24 -3.81 -1.23 0.43
CA ILE A 24 -3.42 -0.08 1.24
C ILE A 24 -4.61 0.72 1.76
N ARG A 25 -5.81 0.46 1.23
CA ARG A 25 -7.05 1.24 1.48
C ARG A 25 -7.48 1.28 2.95
N THR A 26 -6.82 0.50 3.81
CA THR A 26 -7.04 0.48 5.26
C THR A 26 -6.19 1.49 6.02
N ASN A 27 -5.36 2.28 5.33
CA ASN A 27 -4.46 3.30 5.89
C ASN A 27 -3.54 2.76 7.00
N GLY A 28 -3.31 1.44 7.04
CA GLY A 28 -2.52 0.77 8.07
C GLY A 28 -3.14 0.77 9.48
N ILE A 29 -4.35 1.31 9.69
CA ILE A 29 -4.97 1.41 11.02
C ILE A 29 -5.25 0.02 11.61
N GLY A 30 -5.72 -0.93 10.79
CA GLY A 30 -5.98 -2.28 11.27
C GLY A 30 -4.72 -2.98 11.78
N ALA A 31 -3.58 -2.78 11.10
CA ALA A 31 -2.29 -3.30 11.53
C ALA A 31 -1.82 -2.64 12.85
N LEU A 32 -1.97 -1.32 12.96
CA LEU A 32 -1.69 -0.56 14.19
C LEU A 32 -2.49 -1.09 15.39
N LEU A 33 -3.81 -1.20 15.24
CA LEU A 33 -4.70 -1.66 16.31
C LEU A 33 -4.43 -3.12 16.72
N ALA A 34 -3.85 -3.92 15.81
CA ALA A 34 -3.43 -5.28 16.09
C ALA A 34 -2.04 -5.39 16.73
N GLY A 35 -1.31 -4.27 16.87
CA GLY A 35 0.02 -4.21 17.47
C GLY A 35 1.15 -4.63 16.53
N ALA A 36 0.93 -4.57 15.21
CA ALA A 36 1.97 -4.83 14.22
C ALA A 36 3.10 -3.80 14.32
N ALA A 37 4.32 -4.21 13.98
CA ALA A 37 5.49 -3.33 13.91
C ALA A 37 5.60 -2.58 12.57
N GLY A 38 4.92 -3.07 11.53
CA GLY A 38 4.89 -2.47 10.20
C GLY A 38 3.89 -3.17 9.29
N THR A 39 3.64 -2.60 8.12
CA THR A 39 2.71 -3.16 7.13
C THR A 39 3.28 -3.04 5.72
N VAL A 40 3.22 -4.12 4.95
CA VAL A 40 3.51 -4.09 3.51
C VAL A 40 2.26 -4.47 2.75
N ALA A 41 2.02 -3.80 1.63
CA ALA A 41 0.82 -4.02 0.85
C ALA A 41 1.17 -4.37 -0.60
N ARG A 42 0.38 -5.27 -1.17
CA ARG A 42 0.41 -5.61 -2.60
C ARG A 42 -0.84 -5.04 -3.26
N ASP A 43 -0.81 -3.75 -3.58
CA ASP A 43 -1.99 -3.07 -4.09
C ASP A 43 -2.20 -3.34 -5.59
N GLN A 44 -3.47 -3.33 -5.98
CA GLN A 44 -3.94 -3.43 -7.35
C GLN A 44 -4.12 -2.05 -7.99
N ASP A 45 -4.20 -0.99 -7.17
CA ASP A 45 -4.31 0.39 -7.62
C ASP A 45 -2.98 0.96 -8.15
N SER A 46 -3.07 2.07 -8.91
CA SER A 46 -1.91 2.81 -9.42
C SER A 46 -1.00 3.28 -8.28
N ILE A 47 0.32 3.04 -8.42
CA ILE A 47 1.34 3.49 -7.46
C ILE A 47 2.06 4.71 -8.04
N ASP A 48 1.28 5.72 -8.41
CA ASP A 48 1.74 7.00 -8.94
C ASP A 48 1.74 8.12 -7.89
N TYR A 49 1.37 7.80 -6.65
CA TYR A 49 1.47 8.67 -5.48
C TYR A 49 1.84 7.87 -4.23
N SER A 50 2.24 8.59 -3.18
CA SER A 50 2.52 8.01 -1.86
C SER A 50 1.60 8.61 -0.80
N SER A 51 1.34 7.84 0.26
CA SER A 51 0.50 8.23 1.40
C SER A 51 1.26 8.04 2.70
N LEU A 52 0.86 8.79 3.74
CA LEU A 52 1.41 8.64 5.08
C LEU A 52 0.68 7.51 5.83
N PHE A 53 1.44 6.75 6.61
CA PHE A 53 0.94 5.65 7.43
C PHE A 53 1.35 5.84 8.90
N PRO A 54 0.56 5.33 9.86
CA PRO A 54 0.86 5.43 11.28
C PRO A 54 1.96 4.46 11.74
N LEU A 55 2.40 3.56 10.87
CA LEU A 55 3.47 2.59 11.08
C LEU A 55 4.42 2.63 9.88
N PRO A 56 5.66 2.12 10.00
CA PRO A 56 6.50 1.82 8.85
C PRO A 56 5.71 1.01 7.81
N ALA A 57 5.61 1.55 6.61
CA ALA A 57 4.79 0.97 5.55
C ALA A 57 5.44 1.09 4.17
N SER A 58 5.14 0.13 3.31
CA SER A 58 5.50 0.18 1.89
C SER A 58 4.45 -0.51 1.05
N CYS A 59 4.22 0.02 -0.16
CA CYS A 59 3.20 -0.45 -1.09
C CYS A 59 3.90 -0.89 -2.37
N PHE A 60 3.52 -2.06 -2.87
CA PHE A 60 4.12 -2.70 -4.03
C PHE A 60 3.06 -2.98 -5.08
N ASN A 61 3.46 -2.94 -6.35
CA ASN A 61 2.60 -3.34 -7.44
C ASN A 61 2.30 -4.85 -7.34
N LEU A 62 1.36 -5.33 -8.13
CA LEU A 62 0.97 -6.75 -8.09
C LEU A 62 2.12 -7.72 -8.40
N VAL A 63 3.10 -7.31 -9.21
CA VAL A 63 4.24 -8.17 -9.59
C VAL A 63 5.19 -8.32 -8.40
N ASP A 64 5.66 -7.22 -7.84
CA ASP A 64 6.56 -7.21 -6.68
C ASP A 64 5.86 -7.77 -5.43
N GLY A 65 4.59 -7.43 -5.25
CA GLY A 65 3.74 -7.97 -4.20
C GLY A 65 3.55 -9.48 -4.27
N ARG A 66 3.53 -10.06 -5.47
CA ARG A 66 3.51 -11.52 -5.67
C ARG A 66 4.82 -12.15 -5.25
N ASN A 67 5.95 -11.53 -5.56
CA ASN A 67 7.28 -12.01 -5.16
C ASN A 67 7.40 -12.01 -3.63
N ILE A 68 6.93 -10.96 -2.95
CA ILE A 68 6.88 -10.89 -1.48
C ILE A 68 6.00 -12.00 -0.91
N PHE A 69 4.81 -12.22 -1.49
CA PHE A 69 3.93 -13.30 -1.04
C PHE A 69 4.57 -14.68 -1.20
N GLN A 70 5.28 -14.92 -2.30
CA GLN A 70 6.02 -16.16 -2.51
C GLN A 70 7.14 -16.33 -1.48
N TYR A 71 7.91 -15.27 -1.22
CA TYR A 71 8.97 -15.26 -0.20
C TYR A 71 8.43 -15.61 1.20
N VAL A 72 7.30 -15.00 1.60
CA VAL A 72 6.67 -15.28 2.90
C VAL A 72 6.29 -16.76 3.02
N ASN A 73 5.90 -17.41 1.93
CA ASN A 73 5.51 -18.82 1.93
C ASN A 73 6.69 -19.80 1.69
N SER A 74 7.86 -19.32 1.25
CA SER A 74 9.00 -20.19 0.94
C SER A 74 9.89 -20.50 2.15
N THR A 75 9.69 -19.81 3.28
CA THR A 75 10.46 -20.01 4.51
C THR A 75 9.53 -20.00 5.73
N SER A 76 9.90 -20.76 6.77
CA SER A 76 9.18 -20.77 8.04
C SER A 76 9.45 -19.53 8.91
N ALA A 77 10.50 -18.76 8.60
CA ALA A 77 10.91 -17.58 9.35
C ALA A 77 11.23 -16.40 8.40
N PRO A 78 10.22 -15.86 7.70
CA PRO A 78 10.42 -14.69 6.84
C PRO A 78 10.75 -13.46 7.69
N THR A 79 11.70 -12.66 7.23
CA THR A 79 12.11 -11.40 7.85
C THR A 79 12.20 -10.31 6.80
N ALA A 80 12.02 -9.07 7.21
CA ALA A 80 12.08 -7.92 6.31
C ALA A 80 12.44 -6.66 7.10
N THR A 81 12.98 -5.67 6.38
CA THR A 81 13.25 -4.33 6.91
C THR A 81 12.54 -3.32 6.04
N ILE A 82 11.76 -2.43 6.65
CA ILE A 82 11.14 -1.29 5.96
C ILE A 82 12.04 -0.08 6.17
N PHE A 83 12.65 0.40 5.09
CA PHE A 83 13.53 1.56 5.13
C PHE A 83 12.75 2.87 5.07
N ARG A 84 13.40 3.95 5.49
CA ARG A 84 12.90 5.31 5.29
C ARG A 84 12.80 5.60 3.79
N SER A 85 11.72 6.27 3.38
CA SER A 85 11.53 6.68 1.99
C SER A 85 12.63 7.64 1.54
N SER A 86 13.05 7.49 0.29
CA SER A 86 13.94 8.39 -0.43
C SER A 86 13.27 8.84 -1.73
N GLU A 87 13.70 9.99 -2.24
CA GLU A 87 13.29 10.44 -3.56
C GLU A 87 13.96 9.63 -4.68
N VAL A 88 13.27 9.55 -5.82
CA VAL A 88 13.76 8.93 -7.05
C VAL A 88 13.42 9.86 -8.21
N ASN A 89 14.33 9.99 -9.17
CA ASN A 89 14.07 10.74 -10.39
C ASN A 89 13.31 9.86 -11.40
N ASP A 90 12.09 10.26 -11.74
CA ASP A 90 11.26 9.58 -12.73
C ASP A 90 11.42 10.26 -14.11
N SER A 91 12.07 9.57 -15.05
CA SER A 91 12.31 10.10 -16.39
C SER A 91 11.07 10.17 -17.27
N LEU A 92 9.95 9.55 -16.84
CA LEU A 92 8.68 9.60 -17.55
C LEU A 92 7.79 10.77 -17.11
N ALA A 93 8.20 11.50 -16.06
CA ALA A 93 7.49 12.69 -15.61
C ALA A 93 7.61 13.87 -16.61
N PRO A 94 6.57 14.72 -16.75
CA PRO A 94 5.29 14.67 -16.05
C PRO A 94 4.23 13.83 -16.78
N TYR A 95 3.33 13.22 -16.00
CA TYR A 95 2.13 12.56 -16.50
C TYR A 95 0.94 12.86 -15.58
N ILE A 96 -0.27 12.59 -16.07
CA ILE A 96 -1.48 12.91 -15.32
C ILE A 96 -1.76 11.80 -14.32
N ILE A 97 -1.73 12.14 -13.04
CA ILE A 97 -1.92 11.23 -11.92
C ILE A 97 -3.33 10.61 -11.88
N SER A 98 -3.42 9.41 -11.32
CA SER A 98 -4.61 8.56 -11.30
C SER A 98 -5.83 9.21 -10.66
N PHE A 99 -5.66 9.98 -9.59
CA PHE A 99 -6.75 10.68 -8.90
C PHE A 99 -7.14 12.02 -9.54
N SER A 100 -6.46 12.45 -10.61
CA SER A 100 -6.80 13.70 -11.29
C SER A 100 -8.19 13.59 -11.93
N SER A 101 -9.08 14.49 -11.53
CA SER A 101 -10.43 14.58 -12.09
C SER A 101 -10.34 14.86 -13.59
N ARG A 102 -11.19 14.19 -14.36
CA ARG A 102 -11.24 14.32 -15.81
C ARG A 102 -12.52 15.04 -16.21
N GLY A 103 -12.41 15.91 -17.20
CA GLY A 103 -13.56 16.44 -17.91
C GLY A 103 -14.34 15.34 -18.66
N PRO A 104 -15.40 15.72 -19.38
CA PRO A 104 -15.79 17.11 -19.68
C PRO A 104 -16.45 17.83 -18.50
N ASN A 105 -16.58 19.15 -18.61
CA ASN A 105 -17.34 19.96 -17.66
C ASN A 105 -18.81 19.49 -17.61
N PRO A 106 -19.33 19.02 -16.46
CA PRO A 106 -20.69 18.48 -16.38
C PRO A 106 -21.78 19.56 -16.47
N ILE A 107 -21.44 20.83 -16.24
CA ILE A 107 -22.39 21.97 -16.27
C ILE A 107 -22.44 22.59 -17.67
N THR A 108 -21.28 22.82 -18.27
CA THR A 108 -21.17 23.50 -19.57
C THR A 108 -20.16 22.75 -20.45
N PRO A 109 -20.61 21.73 -21.21
CA PRO A 109 -19.72 20.87 -21.98
C PRO A 109 -18.88 21.59 -23.03
N GLU A 110 -19.30 22.78 -23.51
CA GLU A 110 -18.50 23.57 -24.46
C GLU A 110 -17.26 24.23 -23.81
N ILE A 111 -17.22 24.31 -22.48
CA ILE A 111 -16.07 24.84 -21.73
C ILE A 111 -15.19 23.67 -21.29
N ILE A 112 -13.99 23.57 -21.89
CA ILE A 112 -12.98 22.56 -21.52
C ILE A 112 -12.56 22.75 -20.05
N LYS A 113 -12.52 21.64 -19.32
CA LYS A 113 -12.08 21.54 -17.93
C LYS A 113 -11.21 20.31 -17.74
#